data_AF-A0ABD5YT72-F1
#
_entry.id   AF-A0ABD5YT72-F1
#
_cell.length_a   1.000
_cell.length_b   1.000
_cell.length_c   1.000
_cell.angle_alpha   90.00
_cell.angle_beta   90.00
_cell.angle_gamma   90.00
#
_symmetry.space_group_name_H-M   'P 1'
#
loop_
_entity.id
_entity.type
_entity.pdbx_description
1 polymer ?
#
loop_
_entity_poly.entity_id
_entity_poly.type
_entity_poly.pdbx_seq_one_letter_code
_entity_poly.pdbx_strand_id
1 'polypeptide(L)'
;MLEKHDVGLCFAGHVHWPSVAPLGGGYEVVAPSTCSFPQAYLLVHVEPRGTTIELVPLADNPELAEAYRAARADPRGSRLTDSTDAGYFQRFPLVDAAPDRWAVP
;
A
#
# COMPACT_ATOMS: atom_id res chain seq x y z
N MET A 1 -5.40 -10.20 -20.40
CA MET A 1 -4.79 -8.91 -20.00
C MET A 1 -5.86 -8.13 -19.27
N LEU A 2 -5.55 -7.56 -18.10
CA LEU A 2 -6.53 -6.98 -17.17
C LEU A 2 -7.45 -5.93 -17.82
N GLU A 3 -6.91 -5.17 -18.77
CA GLU A 3 -7.64 -4.16 -19.57
C GLU A 3 -8.83 -4.74 -20.36
N LYS A 4 -8.82 -6.03 -20.69
CA LYS A 4 -9.93 -6.68 -21.43
C LYS A 4 -11.10 -7.06 -20.53
N HIS A 5 -10.96 -6.92 -19.22
CA HIS A 5 -11.93 -7.41 -18.22
C HIS A 5 -12.42 -6.31 -17.28
N ASP A 6 -12.19 -5.04 -17.62
CA ASP A 6 -12.64 -3.87 -16.84
C ASP A 6 -12.27 -3.96 -15.35
N VAL A 7 -11.03 -4.38 -15.07
CA VAL A 7 -10.54 -4.55 -13.70
C VAL A 7 -10.20 -3.19 -13.10
N GLY A 8 -11.02 -2.73 -12.15
CA GLY A 8 -10.80 -1.46 -11.45
C GLY A 8 -9.67 -1.49 -10.40
N LEU A 9 -9.34 -2.67 -9.85
CA LEU A 9 -8.34 -2.83 -8.80
C LEU A 9 -7.64 -4.19 -8.90
N CYS A 10 -6.31 -4.20 -8.85
CA CYS A 10 -5.47 -5.39 -8.84
C CYS A 10 -4.59 -5.40 -7.58
N PHE A 11 -4.57 -6.52 -6.85
CA PHE A 11 -3.67 -6.69 -5.71
C PHE A 11 -2.44 -7.51 -6.11
N ALA A 12 -1.27 -7.01 -5.73
CA ALA A 12 0.03 -7.62 -5.94
C ALA A 12 0.82 -7.73 -4.63
N GLY A 13 1.96 -8.42 -4.66
CA GLY A 13 2.83 -8.60 -3.49
C GLY A 13 4.29 -8.68 -3.91
N HIS A 14 5.06 -9.57 -3.29
CA HIS A 14 6.46 -9.88 -3.60
C HIS A 14 7.50 -8.82 -3.22
N VAL A 15 7.24 -7.53 -3.43
CA VAL A 15 8.24 -6.47 -3.21
C VAL A 15 8.31 -5.96 -1.76
N HIS A 16 7.47 -6.48 -0.87
CA HIS A 16 7.41 -6.17 0.57
C HIS A 16 7.08 -4.70 0.91
N TRP A 17 6.92 -3.84 -0.10
CA TRP A 17 6.68 -2.43 0.04
C TRP A 17 5.25 -2.09 -0.38
N PRO A 18 4.43 -1.51 0.51
CA PRO A 18 3.06 -1.20 0.17
C PRO A 18 2.99 0.03 -0.74
N SER A 19 2.33 -0.07 -1.90
CA SER A 19 2.22 1.03 -2.86
C SER A 19 0.94 0.99 -3.67
N VAL A 20 0.58 2.14 -4.26
CA VAL A 20 -0.55 2.27 -5.19
C VAL A 20 -0.05 2.92 -6.47
N ALA A 21 -0.39 2.35 -7.62
CA ALA A 21 -0.03 2.89 -8.94
C ALA A 21 -1.16 2.69 -9.96
N PRO A 22 -1.33 3.58 -10.95
CA PRO A 22 -2.27 3.35 -12.05
C PRO A 22 -1.90 2.09 -12.85
N LEU A 23 -2.90 1.31 -13.25
CA LEU A 23 -2.74 0.12 -14.10
C LEU A 23 -3.90 0.00 -15.08
N GLY A 24 -3.66 0.36 -16.35
CA GLY A 24 -4.71 0.41 -17.36
C GLY A 24 -5.82 1.40 -16.98
N GLY A 25 -7.06 0.91 -16.91
CA GLY A 25 -8.22 1.70 -16.48
C GLY A 25 -8.46 1.74 -14.96
N GLY A 26 -7.60 1.09 -14.17
CA GLY A 26 -7.74 0.96 -12.71
C GLY A 26 -6.43 1.22 -11.97
N TYR A 27 -6.28 0.58 -10.81
CA TYR A 27 -5.10 0.70 -9.95
C TYR A 27 -4.51 -0.67 -9.58
N GLU A 28 -3.19 -0.72 -9.45
CA GLU A 28 -2.48 -1.76 -8.74
C GLU A 28 -2.22 -1.32 -7.29
N VAL A 29 -2.48 -2.22 -6.36
CA VAL A 29 -2.14 -2.07 -4.94
C VAL A 29 -1.22 -3.20 -4.54
N VAL A 30 -0.03 -2.84 -4.11
CA VAL A 30 0.97 -3.78 -3.63
C VAL A 30 0.81 -3.92 -2.13
N ALA A 31 0.66 -5.16 -1.65
CA ALA A 31 0.59 -5.47 -0.24
C ALA A 31 1.98 -5.43 0.43
N PRO A 32 2.06 -5.00 1.71
CA PRO A 32 3.28 -5.10 2.49
C PRO A 32 3.64 -6.57 2.78
N SER A 33 4.82 -6.78 3.35
CA SER A 33 5.16 -8.05 3.99
C SER A 33 4.52 -8.16 5.36
N THR A 34 4.25 -9.39 5.81
CA THR A 34 3.87 -9.68 7.20
C THR A 34 5.07 -10.05 8.08
N CYS A 35 6.22 -10.36 7.49
CA CYS A 35 7.39 -10.89 8.19
C CYS A 35 8.60 -9.94 8.21
N SER A 36 8.49 -8.77 7.58
CA SER A 36 9.57 -7.78 7.50
C SER A 36 9.01 -6.36 7.47
N PHE A 37 9.86 -5.39 7.81
CA PHE A 37 9.48 -3.98 7.76
C PHE A 37 8.92 -3.55 6.40
N PRO A 38 7.82 -2.77 6.35
CA PRO A 38 6.91 -2.43 7.46
C PRO A 38 5.86 -3.54 7.63
N GLN A 39 6.02 -4.38 8.65
CA GLN A 39 5.18 -5.55 8.83
C GLN A 39 3.71 -5.16 9.08
N ALA A 40 2.85 -5.49 8.12
CA ALA A 40 1.47 -5.02 8.09
C ALA A 40 0.59 -5.91 7.20
N TYR A 41 -0.71 -5.64 7.19
CA TYR A 41 -1.65 -6.16 6.20
C TYR A 41 -2.54 -5.04 5.65
N LEU A 42 -3.28 -5.33 4.59
CA LEU A 42 -4.28 -4.43 4.02
C LEU A 42 -5.67 -4.88 4.43
N LEU A 43 -6.45 -3.99 5.03
CA LEU A 43 -7.88 -4.17 5.22
C LEU A 43 -8.63 -3.51 4.06
N VAL A 44 -9.45 -4.28 3.35
CA VAL A 44 -10.10 -3.83 2.11
C VAL A 44 -11.62 -3.79 2.31
N HIS A 45 -12.17 -2.59 2.23
CA HIS A 45 -13.61 -2.34 2.31
C HIS A 45 -14.16 -2.13 0.91
N VAL A 46 -14.96 -3.08 0.42
CA VAL A 46 -15.59 -3.00 -0.91
C VAL A 46 -17.04 -2.58 -0.74
N GLU A 47 -17.38 -1.41 -1.27
CA GLU A 47 -18.72 -0.82 -1.21
C GLU A 47 -19.20 -0.40 -2.61
N PRO A 48 -20.51 -0.18 -2.83
CA PRO A 48 -21.03 0.26 -4.13
C PRO A 48 -20.42 1.58 -4.63
N ARG A 49 -20.00 2.47 -3.73
CA ARG A 49 -19.36 3.76 -4.06
C ARG A 49 -17.86 3.65 -4.40
N GLY A 50 -17.23 2.51 -4.11
CA GLY A 50 -15.79 2.34 -4.31
C GLY A 50 -15.16 1.38 -3.31
N THR A 51 -13.82 1.30 -3.34
CA THR A 51 -13.02 0.47 -2.43
C THR A 51 -12.12 1.35 -1.57
N THR A 52 -12.20 1.20 -0.25
CA THR A 52 -11.29 1.84 0.71
C THR A 52 -10.29 0.80 1.20
N ILE A 53 -9.02 1.20 1.35
CA ILE A 53 -7.92 0.32 1.76
C ILE A 53 -7.21 0.95 2.94
N GLU A 54 -7.09 0.20 4.04
CA GLU A 54 -6.35 0.61 5.23
C GLU A 54 -5.08 -0.23 5.37
N LEU A 55 -3.96 0.41 5.68
CA LEU A 55 -2.71 -0.28 6.05
C LEU A 55 -2.69 -0.46 7.56
N VAL A 56 -2.76 -1.72 8.02
CA VAL A 56 -2.83 -2.06 9.44
C VAL A 56 -1.50 -2.68 9.89
N PRO A 57 -0.73 -2.02 10.78
CA PRO A 57 0.49 -2.60 11.34
C PRO A 57 0.20 -3.88 12.13
N LEU A 58 1.06 -4.89 11.97
CA LEU A 58 1.00 -6.13 12.76
C LEU A 58 1.73 -6.03 14.10
N ALA A 59 2.51 -4.97 14.28
CA ALA A 59 3.45 -4.79 15.37
C ALA A 59 3.18 -3.45 16.07
N ASP A 60 3.51 -3.37 17.35
CA ASP A 60 3.48 -2.11 18.07
C ASP A 60 4.67 -1.18 17.71
N ASN A 61 4.68 0.03 18.25
CA ASN A 61 5.72 1.02 17.93
C ASN A 61 7.16 0.52 18.26
N PRO A 62 7.43 -0.06 19.44
CA PRO A 62 8.72 -0.70 19.74
C PRO A 62 9.16 -1.76 18.72
N GLU A 63 8.27 -2.70 18.38
CA GLU A 63 8.54 -3.80 17.45
C GLU A 63 8.74 -3.30 16.02
N LEU A 64 7.96 -2.30 15.59
CA LEU A 64 8.14 -1.66 14.29
C LEU A 64 9.48 -0.92 14.21
N ALA A 65 9.91 -0.26 15.28
CA ALA A 65 11.21 0.40 15.36
C ALA A 65 12.37 -0.60 15.31
N GLU A 66 12.21 -1.79 15.90
CA GLU A 66 13.18 -2.88 15.77
C GLU A 66 13.28 -3.38 14.33
N ALA A 67 12.13 -3.68 13.70
CA ALA A 67 12.11 -4.12 12.31
C ALA A 67 12.68 -3.07 11.35
N TYR A 68 12.43 -1.78 11.61
CA TYR A 68 13.04 -0.67 10.89
C TYR A 68 14.56 -0.69 11.02
N ARG A 69 15.10 -0.84 12.24
CA ARG A 69 16.56 -0.92 12.46
C ARG A 69 17.17 -2.11 11.74
N ALA A 70 16.51 -3.28 11.79
CA ALA A 70 16.95 -4.47 11.07
C ALA A 70 16.95 -4.25 9.54
N ALA A 71 15.90 -3.64 9.00
CA ALA A 71 15.81 -3.31 7.57
C ALA A 71 16.89 -2.29 7.15
N ARG A 72 17.18 -1.28 7.97
CA ARG A 72 18.22 -0.29 7.69
C ARG A 72 19.63 -0.89 7.64
N ALA A 73 19.86 -1.97 8.40
CA ALA A 73 21.14 -2.67 8.43
C ALA A 73 21.32 -3.68 7.27
N ASP A 74 20.23 -4.11 6.60
CA ASP A 74 20.28 -4.96 5.40
C ASP A 74 20.34 -4.09 4.13
N PRO A 75 21.32 -4.29 3.22
CA PRO A 75 21.40 -3.58 1.94
C PRO A 75 20.11 -3.62 1.09
N ARG A 76 19.28 -4.66 1.25
CA ARG A 76 17.99 -4.80 0.57
C ARG A 76 16.89 -3.98 1.24
N GLY A 77 16.96 -3.81 2.57
CA GLY A 77 15.98 -3.08 3.36
C GLY A 77 16.26 -1.57 3.42
N SER A 78 17.50 -1.14 3.19
CA SER A 78 17.88 0.28 3.32
C SER A 78 17.05 1.22 2.44
N ARG A 79 16.67 0.79 1.24
CA ARG A 79 15.81 1.59 0.34
C ARG A 79 14.40 1.81 0.91
N LEU A 80 13.86 0.83 1.63
CA LEU A 80 12.55 0.94 2.27
C LEU A 80 12.63 1.95 3.42
N THR A 81 13.72 1.92 4.19
CA THR A 81 13.94 2.87 5.29
C THR A 81 14.22 4.28 4.77
N ASP A 82 14.95 4.44 3.67
CA ASP A 82 15.18 5.75 3.03
C ASP A 82 13.87 6.37 2.54
N SER A 83 13.00 5.56 1.93
CA SER A 83 11.66 6.00 1.50
C SER A 83 10.76 6.38 2.69
N THR A 84 10.84 5.60 3.77
CA THR A 84 10.14 5.91 5.03
C THR A 84 10.60 7.25 5.60
N ASP A 85 11.91 7.49 5.66
CA ASP A 85 12.51 8.73 6.17
C ASP A 85 12.16 9.94 5.30
N ALA A 86 11.99 9.72 3.99
CA ALA A 86 11.49 10.72 3.05
C ALA A 86 9.99 11.05 3.24
N GLY A 87 9.31 10.42 4.21
CA GLY A 87 7.94 10.72 4.58
C GLY A 87 6.89 9.96 3.76
N TYR A 88 7.24 8.82 3.16
CA TYR A 88 6.32 8.02 2.33
C TYR A 88 4.96 7.76 3.03
N PHE A 89 4.99 7.33 4.29
CA PHE A 89 3.77 7.06 5.06
C PHE A 89 3.01 8.30 5.51
N GLN A 90 3.64 9.48 5.51
CA GLN A 90 2.96 10.75 5.80
C GLN A 90 2.08 11.20 4.63
N ARG A 91 2.37 10.70 3.42
CA ARG A 91 1.72 11.07 2.16
C ARG A 91 1.12 9.85 1.46
N PHE A 92 0.79 8.82 2.23
CA PHE A 92 0.50 7.49 1.69
C PHE A 92 -0.37 7.56 0.44
N PRO A 93 0.01 6.87 -0.66
CA PRO A 93 0.13 7.52 -1.97
C PRO A 93 -1.18 7.95 -2.64
N LEU A 94 -2.33 7.50 -2.15
CA LEU A 94 -3.64 7.89 -2.68
C LEU A 94 -4.68 7.89 -1.56
N VAL A 95 -5.20 9.08 -1.22
CA VAL A 95 -6.30 9.25 -0.24
C VAL A 95 -7.66 9.11 -0.92
N ASP A 96 -7.77 9.51 -2.19
CA ASP A 96 -8.96 9.36 -3.02
C ASP A 96 -8.56 9.23 -4.50
N ALA A 97 -9.18 8.27 -5.20
CA ALA A 97 -8.95 7.94 -6.60
C ALA A 97 -10.23 8.01 -7.44
N ALA A 98 -11.40 8.12 -6.78
CA ALA A 98 -12.66 8.00 -7.46
C ALA A 98 -12.89 9.28 -8.28
N PRO A 99 -13.07 9.21 -9.61
CA PRO A 99 -13.75 10.29 -10.29
C PRO A 99 -15.15 10.42 -9.67
N ASP A 100 -15.68 11.63 -9.62
CA ASP A 100 -16.98 11.94 -9.04
C ASP A 100 -18.12 11.39 -9.91
N ARG A 101 -18.28 10.06 -9.91
CA ARG A 101 -19.28 9.33 -10.72
C ARG A 101 -20.64 9.27 -10.03
N TRP A 102 -20.73 9.81 -8.80
CA TRP A 102 -21.92 9.81 -7.95
C TRP A 102 -22.25 11.21 -7.39
N ALA A 103 -21.74 12.28 -8.01
CA ALA A 103 -22.33 13.60 -7.84
C ALA A 103 -23.79 13.53 -8.31
N VAL A 104 -24.70 13.34 -7.36
CA VAL A 104 -26.14 13.46 -7.61
C VAL A 104 -26.41 14.95 -7.83
N PRO A 105 -27.09 15.36 -8.91
CA PRO A 105 -27.45 16.75 -9.15
C PRO A 105 -28.37 17.33 -8.06
#